data_AF-A0A2N5YPS5-F1
#
_entry.id   AF-A0A2N5YPS5-F1
#
_cell.length_a   1.000
_cell.length_b   1.000
_cell.length_c   1.000
_cell.angle_alpha   90.00
_cell.angle_beta   90.00
_cell.angle_gamma   90.00
#
_symmetry.space_group_name_H-M   'P 1'
#
loop_
_entity.id
_entity.type
_entity.pdbx_description
1 polymer ?
#
loop_
_entity_poly.entity_id
_entity_poly.type
_entity_poly.pdbx_seq_one_letter_code
_entity_poly.pdbx_strand_id
1 'polypeptide(L)' 'MSKRTLQAYRDEGKIPFSQIVHKLYYKASDIEKFLKKNYNKVNNF' A
#
# COMPACT_ATOMS: atom_id res chain seq x y z
N MET A 1 -5.84 -9.43 -2.07
CA MET A 1 -4.66 -8.63 -2.49
C MET A 1 -3.50 -9.59 -2.73
N SER A 2 -2.99 -9.67 -3.97
CA SER A 2 -1.90 -10.58 -4.30
C SER A 2 -0.56 -10.03 -3.77
N LYS A 3 0.41 -10.91 -3.49
CA LYS A 3 1.79 -10.51 -3.13
C LYS A 3 2.39 -9.56 -4.19
N ARG A 4 2.05 -9.76 -5.46
CA ARG A 4 2.53 -8.91 -6.56
C ARG A 4 1.96 -7.49 -6.54
N THR A 5 0.75 -7.29 -6.03
CA THR A 5 0.15 -5.95 -5.93
C THR A 5 0.89 -5.11 -4.89
N LEU A 6 1.26 -5.70 -3.74
CA LEU A 6 2.06 -5.01 -2.72
C LEU A 6 3.49 -4.74 -3.19
N GLN A 7 4.08 -5.67 -3.95
CA GLN A 7 5.39 -5.46 -4.58
C GLN A 7 5.35 -4.30 -5.58
N ALA A 8 4.36 -4.26 -6.49
CA ALA A 8 4.19 -3.16 -7.44
C ALA A 8 4.01 -1.82 -6.73
N TYR A 9 3.17 -1.73 -5.69
CA TYR A 9 3.00 -0.48 -4.94
C TYR A 9 4.27 -0.04 -4.20
N ARG A 10 5.12 -0.96 -3.77
CA ARG A 10 6.40 -0.64 -3.17
C ARG A 10 7.39 -0.14 -4.24
N ASP A 11 7.49 -0.87 -5.34
CA ASP A 11 8.44 -0.60 -6.42
C ASP A 11 8.08 0.71 -7.16
N GLU A 12 6.78 1.05 -7.22
CA GLU A 12 6.27 2.33 -7.72
C GLU A 12 6.36 3.47 -6.67
N GLY A 13 6.85 3.21 -5.45
CA GLY A 13 6.96 4.21 -4.38
C GLY A 13 5.62 4.71 -3.82
N LYS A 14 4.54 3.99 -4.09
CA LYS A 14 3.16 4.35 -3.74
C LYS A 14 2.86 4.13 -2.25
N ILE A 15 3.44 3.09 -1.64
CA ILE A 15 3.29 2.81 -0.20
C ILE A 15 4.63 2.96 0.52
N PRO A 16 4.67 3.67 1.66
CA PRO A 16 5.86 3.68 2.50
C PRO A 16 6.02 2.30 3.14
N PHE A 17 7.26 1.83 3.15
CA PHE A 17 7.64 0.56 3.74
C PHE A 17 8.85 0.74 4.64
N SER A 18 9.02 -0.18 5.57
CA SER A 18 10.22 -0.26 6.40
C SER A 18 10.79 -1.66 6.28
N GLN A 19 12.08 -1.73 5.97
CA GLN A 19 12.79 -3.00 5.95
C GLN A 19 13.58 -3.14 7.25
N ILE A 20 13.28 -4.21 7.99
CA ILE A 20 14.09 -4.60 9.14
C ILE A 20 14.67 -5.96 8.77
N VAL A 21 15.99 -5.98 8.56
CA VAL A 21 16.74 -7.16 8.11
C VAL A 21 16.20 -7.63 6.74
N HIS A 22 15.53 -8.79 6.68
CA HIS A 22 14.99 -9.40 5.46
C HIS A 22 13.45 -9.40 5.43
N LYS A 23 12.81 -8.70 6.38
CA LYS A 23 11.35 -8.59 6.45
C LYS A 23 10.90 -7.17 6.10
N LEU A 24 9.89 -7.12 5.24
CA LEU A 24 9.20 -5.90 4.86
C LEU A 24 8.02 -5.69 5.80
N TYR A 25 7.98 -4.53 6.42
CA TYR A 25 6.91 -4.11 7.30
C TYR A 25 6.20 -2.90 6.72
N TYR A 26 4.88 -2.89 6.92
CA TYR A 26 4.02 -1.80 6.54
C TYR A 26 3.30 -1.33 7.80
N LYS A 27 3.25 -0.02 8.02
CA LYS A 27 2.41 0.55 9.07
C LYS A 27 0.96 0.48 8.61
N ALA A 28 0.10 -0.12 9.43
CA ALA A 28 -1.33 -0.20 9.14
C ALA A 28 -1.93 1.18 8.85
N SER A 29 -1.56 2.19 9.64
CA SER A 29 -2.01 3.57 9.45
C SER A 29 -1.61 4.16 8.10
N ASP A 30 -0.43 3.82 7.58
CA ASP A 30 0.03 4.34 6.29
C ASP A 30 -0.65 3.61 5.13
N ILE A 31 -0.90 2.31 5.27
CA ILE A 31 -1.71 1.54 4.32
C ILE A 31 -3.14 2.07 4.29
N GLU A 32 -3.75 2.36 5.44
CA GLU A 32 -5.09 2.96 5.50
C GLU A 32 -5.14 4.35 4.86
N LYS A 33 -4.14 5.20 5.10
CA LYS A 33 -4.04 6.51 4.44
C LYS A 33 -3.86 6.37 2.94
N PHE A 34 -2.99 5.46 2.50
CA PHE A 34 -2.78 5.16 1.09
C PHE A 34 -4.05 4.67 0.43
N LEU A 35 -4.75 3.72 1.06
CA LEU A 35 -6.03 3.23 0.59
C LEU A 35 -7.04 4.37 0.54
N LYS A 36 -7.26 5.14 1.61
CA LYS A 36 -8.17 6.30 1.59
C LYS A 36 -7.83 7.32 0.50
N LYS A 37 -6.55 7.56 0.21
CA LYS A 37 -6.09 8.48 -0.83
C LYS A 37 -6.35 7.97 -2.26
N ASN A 38 -6.20 6.65 -2.49
CA ASN A 38 -6.33 6.04 -3.82
C ASN A 38 -7.67 5.33 -4.04
N TYR A 39 -8.46 5.15 -2.99
CA TYR A 39 -9.83 4.67 -3.04
C TYR A 39 -10.69 5.83 -3.54
N ASN A 40 -10.60 6.10 -4.84
CA ASN A 40 -11.67 6.78 -5.54
C ASN A 40 -12.90 5.93 -5.30
N LYS A 41 -13.79 6.40 -4.41
CA LYS A 41 -15.13 5.88 -4.27
C LYS A 41 -15.68 5.86 -5.69
N VAL A 42 -15.79 4.66 -6.28
CA VAL A 42 -16.57 4.50 -7.48
C VAL A 42 -17.98 4.80 -7.00
N ASN A 43 -18.38 6.06 -7.15
CA ASN A 43 -19.78 6.47 -7.03
C ASN A 43 -20.46 5.82 -8.23
N ASN A 44 -20.81 4.54 -8.07
CA ASN A 44 -21.85 3.93 -8.89
C ASN A 44 -23.16 4.61 -8.45
N PHE A 45 -23.56 5.59 -9.25
CA PHE A 45 -24.92 6.11 -9.31
C PHE A 45 -25.91 5.00 -9.66
#